data_AF-A0A1C5Z184-F1
#
_entry.id   AF-A0A1C5Z184-F1
#
_cell.length_a   1.000
_cell.length_b   1.000
_cell.length_c   1.000
_cell.angle_alpha   90.00
_cell.angle_beta   90.00
_cell.angle_gamma   90.00
#
_symmetry.space_group_name_H-M   'P 1'
#
loop_
_entity.id
_entity.type
_entity.pdbx_description
1 polymer ?
#
loop_
_entity_poly.entity_id
_entity_poly.type
_entity_poly.pdbx_seq_one_letter_code
_entity_poly.pdbx_strand_id
1 'polypeptide(L)' 'MKNIIKEVAKAHKMSEQEVRNEMRVAIREAMKNTDPTAQAFWKQIAPDGKEPPVEKVIASISLMVQENKLCS' A
#
# COMPACT_ATOMS: atom_id res chain seq x y z
N MET A 1 6.45 -5.66 -11.12
CA MET A 1 6.66 -4.50 -10.22
C MET A 1 7.48 -3.38 -10.83
N LYS A 2 8.54 -3.65 -11.62
CA LYS A 2 9.35 -2.57 -12.20
C LYS A 2 8.44 -1.61 -13.00
N ASN A 3 8.49 -0.33 -12.63
CA ASN A 3 7.84 0.81 -13.29
C ASN A 3 6.31 0.98 -13.13
N ILE A 4 5.62 0.26 -12.23
CA ILE A 4 4.16 0.44 -12.09
C ILE A 4 3.74 1.87 -11.71
N ILE A 5 4.51 2.52 -10.83
CA ILE A 5 4.26 3.91 -10.41
C ILE A 5 4.41 4.88 -11.59
N LYS A 6 5.34 4.60 -12.50
CA LYS A 6 5.54 5.37 -13.74
C LYS A 6 4.36 5.24 -14.69
N GLU A 7 3.82 4.04 -14.85
CA GLU A 7 2.64 3.84 -15.70
C GLU A 7 1.39 4.53 -15.15
N VAL A 8 1.19 4.48 -13.82
CA VAL A 8 0.11 5.22 -13.15
C VAL A 8 0.31 6.74 -13.33
N ALA A 9 1.52 7.23 -13.09
CA ALA A 9 1.86 8.64 -13.28
C ALA A 9 1.53 9.11 -14.71
N LYS A 10 1.92 8.33 -15.72
CA LYS A 10 1.59 8.60 -17.13
C LYS A 10 0.09 8.61 -17.41
N ALA A 11 -0.65 7.61 -16.92
CA ALA A 11 -2.09 7.49 -17.14
C ALA A 11 -2.87 8.67 -16.55
N HIS A 12 -2.44 9.17 -15.38
CA HIS A 12 -3.10 10.26 -14.66
C HIS A 12 -2.50 11.64 -14.91
N LYS A 13 -1.52 11.77 -15.82
CA LYS A 13 -0.78 13.01 -16.10
C LYS A 13 -0.17 13.64 -14.83
N MET A 14 0.36 12.79 -13.97
CA MET A 14 1.04 13.14 -12.72
C MET A 14 2.52 12.76 -12.82
N SER A 15 3.33 13.28 -11.90
CA SER A 15 4.69 12.79 -11.67
C SER A 15 4.69 11.53 -10.80
N GLU A 16 5.75 10.72 -10.91
CA GLU A 16 5.93 9.55 -10.02
C GLU A 16 5.97 9.96 -8.54
N GLN A 17 6.49 11.16 -8.24
CA GLN A 17 6.54 11.68 -6.88
C GLN A 17 5.15 12.00 -6.33
N GLU A 18 4.28 12.61 -7.13
CA GLU A 18 2.90 12.90 -6.72
C GLU A 18 2.13 11.61 -6.45
N VAL A 19 2.25 10.61 -7.33
CA VAL A 19 1.63 9.29 -7.11
C VAL A 19 2.13 8.66 -5.80
N ARG A 20 3.43 8.76 -5.50
CA ARG A 20 3.99 8.27 -4.23
C ARG A 20 3.45 9.05 -3.03
N ASN A 21 3.31 10.36 -3.13
CA ASN A 21 2.79 11.19 -2.05
C ASN A 21 1.34 10.85 -1.73
N GLU A 22 0.48 10.73 -2.75
CA GLU A 22 -0.91 10.31 -2.58
C GLU A 22 -1.02 8.92 -1.96
N MET A 23 -0.20 7.97 -2.40
CA MET A 23 -0.17 6.64 -1.78
C MET A 23 0.26 6.69 -0.31
N ARG A 24 1.23 7.54 0.07
CA ARG A 24 1.60 7.71 1.49
C ARG A 24 0.44 8.26 2.31
N VAL A 25 -0.31 9.22 1.79
CA VAL A 25 -1.50 9.75 2.46
C VAL A 25 -2.52 8.64 2.67
N ALA A 26 -2.84 7.85 1.63
CA ALA A 26 -3.76 6.73 1.75
C ALA A 26 -3.30 5.66 2.77
N ILE A 27 -2.00 5.34 2.77
CA ILE A 27 -1.41 4.40 3.74
C ILE A 27 -1.55 4.93 5.18
N ARG A 28 -1.23 6.21 5.43
CA ARG A 28 -1.37 6.82 6.75
C ARG A 28 -2.79 6.75 7.27
N GLU A 29 -3.77 7.06 6.44
CA GLU A 29 -5.18 6.98 6.83
C GLU A 29 -5.60 5.54 7.06
N ALA A 30 -5.19 4.60 6.21
CA ALA A 30 -5.52 3.19 6.36
C ALA A 30 -4.90 2.55 7.63
N MET A 31 -3.71 3.00 8.06
CA MET A 31 -3.07 2.55 9.30
C MET A 31 -3.82 2.98 10.57
N LYS A 32 -4.66 4.01 10.51
CA LYS A 32 -5.49 4.46 11.65
C LYS A 32 -6.74 3.59 11.86
N ASN A 33 -7.03 2.67 10.93
CA ASN A 33 -8.24 1.85 11.01
C ASN A 33 -8.23 0.97 12.28
N THR A 34 -9.34 0.99 13.01
CA THR A 34 -9.52 0.22 14.25
C THR A 34 -10.02 -1.21 14.01
N ASP A 35 -10.36 -1.56 12.78
CA ASP A 35 -10.74 -2.93 12.41
C ASP A 35 -9.62 -3.94 12.74
N PRO A 36 -9.91 -5.03 13.49
CA PRO A 36 -8.89 -5.99 13.90
C PRO A 36 -8.15 -6.67 12.74
N THR A 37 -8.84 -6.93 11.63
CA THR A 37 -8.24 -7.55 10.44
C THR A 37 -7.28 -6.58 9.76
N ALA A 38 -7.68 -5.31 9.62
CA ALA A 38 -6.80 -4.26 9.12
C ALA A 38 -5.56 -4.09 10.03
N GLN A 39 -5.74 -4.07 11.35
CA GLN A 39 -4.62 -3.98 12.29
C GLN A 39 -3.68 -5.18 12.21
N ALA A 40 -4.20 -6.39 12.01
CA ALA A 40 -3.38 -7.60 11.84
C ALA A 40 -2.51 -7.51 10.58
N PHE A 41 -3.08 -7.05 9.46
CA PHE A 41 -2.32 -6.78 8.24
C PHE A 41 -1.19 -5.76 8.48
N TRP A 42 -1.51 -4.60 9.07
CA TRP A 42 -0.51 -3.56 9.32
C TRP A 42 0.59 -4.01 10.29
N LYS A 43 0.26 -4.81 11.33
CA LYS A 43 1.27 -5.40 12.22
C LYS A 43 2.21 -6.37 11.49
N GLN A 44 1.72 -7.10 10.49
CA GLN A 44 2.55 -7.99 9.69
C GLN A 44 3.55 -7.23 8.82
N ILE A 45 3.12 -6.11 8.21
CA ILE A 45 3.95 -5.37 7.25
C ILE A 45 4.72 -4.19 7.87
N ALA A 46 4.31 -3.70 9.03
CA ALA A 46 4.91 -2.60 9.79
C ALA A 46 4.85 -2.91 11.30
N PRO A 47 5.64 -3.90 11.78
CA PRO A 47 5.59 -4.34 13.18
C PRO A 47 6.05 -3.26 14.19
N ASP A 48 6.82 -2.28 13.73
CA ASP A 48 7.25 -1.13 14.52
C ASP A 48 6.21 0.01 14.54
N GLY A 49 5.07 -0.18 13.86
CA GLY A 49 3.99 0.80 13.76
C GLY A 49 4.31 2.01 12.87
N LYS A 50 5.47 2.05 12.20
CA LYS A 50 5.84 3.15 11.32
C LYS A 50 5.26 2.97 9.93
N GLU A 51 5.04 4.08 9.22
CA GLU A 51 4.60 4.05 7.83
C GLU A 51 5.58 3.20 6.97
N PRO A 52 5.11 2.09 6.38
CA PRO A 52 5.95 1.26 5.54
C PRO A 52 6.20 1.93 4.17
N PRO A 53 7.27 1.54 3.45
CA PRO A 53 7.47 1.98 2.07
C PRO A 53 6.28 1.58 1.18
N VAL A 54 5.91 2.48 0.27
CA VAL A 54 4.83 2.29 -0.71
C VAL A 54 4.97 0.95 -1.46
N GLU A 55 6.17 0.62 -1.94
CA GLU A 55 6.44 -0.63 -2.64
C GLU A 55 6.18 -1.88 -1.80
N LYS A 56 6.46 -1.81 -0.49
CA LYS A 56 6.23 -2.92 0.43
C LYS A 56 4.73 -3.18 0.56
N VAL A 57 3.91 -2.13 0.63
CA VAL A 57 2.45 -2.23 0.68
C VAL A 57 1.91 -2.84 -0.60
N ILE A 58 2.33 -2.34 -1.77
CA ILE A 58 1.90 -2.87 -3.08
C ILE A 58 2.27 -4.36 -3.20
N ALA A 59 3.50 -4.74 -2.84
CA ALA A 59 3.95 -6.13 -2.91
C ALA A 59 3.13 -7.03 -1.98
N SER A 60 2.85 -6.58 -0.76
CA SER A 60 2.10 -7.36 0.23
C SER A 60 0.65 -7.58 -0.21
N ILE A 61 -0.02 -6.53 -0.69
CA ILE A 61 -1.39 -6.63 -1.22
C ILE A 61 -1.41 -7.54 -2.45
N SER A 62 -0.44 -7.39 -3.37
CA SER A 62 -0.35 -8.24 -4.56
C SER A 62 -0.25 -9.72 -4.21
N LEU A 63 0.56 -10.06 -3.20
CA LEU A 63 0.69 -11.43 -2.70
C LEU A 63 -0.62 -11.93 -2.09
N MET A 64 -1.29 -11.13 -1.26
CA MET A 64 -2.58 -11.50 -0.65
C MET A 64 -3.68 -11.71 -1.69
N VAL A 65 -3.71 -10.93 -2.78
CA VAL A 65 -4.64 -11.15 -3.90
C VAL A 65 -4.35 -12.48 -4.59
N GLN A 66 -3.08 -12.77 -4.87
CA GLN A 66 -2.67 -14.03 -5.50
C GLN A 66 -3.03 -15.25 -4.65
N GLU A 67 -2.99 -15.11 -3.33
CA GLU A 67 -3.36 -16.16 -2.38
C GLU A 67 -4.88 -16.19 -2.05
N ASN A 68 -5.68 -15.29 -2.65
CA ASN A 68 -7.11 -15.11 -2.37
C ASN A 68 -7.45 -14.81 -0.89
N LYS A 69 -6.54 -14.12 -0.19
CA LYS A 69 -6.59 -13.83 1.27
C LYS A 69 -7.06 -12.42 1.63
N LEU A 70 -7.32 -11.57 0.63
CA LEU A 70 -7.57 -10.14 0.87
C LEU A 70 -9.03 -9.83 1.24
N CYS A 71 -9.96 -10.71 0.86
CA CYS A 71 -11.40 -10.55 1.05
C CYS A 71 -12.09 -11.83 1.57
N SER A 72 -11.32 -12.77 2.14
CA SER A 72 -11.82 -14.05 2.69
C SER A 72 -12.33 -13.90 4.12
#